data_AF-A0A5J5F3R1-F1
#
_entry.id   AF-A0A5J5F3R1-F1
#
_cell.length_a   1.000
_cell.length_b   1.000
_cell.length_c   1.000
_cell.angle_alpha   90.00
_cell.angle_beta   90.00
_cell.angle_gamma   90.00
#
_symmetry.space_group_name_H-M   'P 1'
#
loop_
_entity.id
_entity.type
_entity.pdbx_description
1 polymer ?
#
loop_
_entity_poly.entity_id
_entity_poly.type
_entity_poly.pdbx_seq_one_letter_code
_entity_poly.pdbx_strand_id
1 'polypeptide(L)'
;MLQSEKPLDPRTTEKRIATLTGVREVRYDCCVNGCISYSLPKYADLLDCPINTCKHPRYRTTNGRQEAYARHSYIPVTHRLRLMYANKERAKEMMAYRYKCSNDRNNNTRSDFWTGELYSDLEKKGLFPCITDMALALSSDGVKVFKTR
;
A
#
# COMPACT_ATOMS: atom_id res chain seq x y z
N MET A 1 10.47 -24.02 -32.59
CA MET A 1 11.20 -24.20 -31.33
C MET A 1 11.37 -22.82 -30.70
N LEU A 2 10.64 -22.52 -29.61
CA LEU A 2 10.88 -21.30 -28.84
C LEU A 2 12.24 -21.48 -28.15
N GLN A 3 13.25 -20.75 -28.60
CA GLN A 3 14.54 -20.73 -27.94
C GLN A 3 14.33 -20.23 -26.50
N SER A 4 14.78 -21.01 -25.53
CA SER A 4 14.78 -20.61 -24.13
C SER A 4 15.77 -19.45 -23.97
N GLU A 5 15.24 -18.22 -23.95
CA GLU A 5 16.03 -17.03 -23.65
C GLU A 5 16.61 -17.18 -22.24
N LYS A 6 17.92 -16.93 -22.11
CA LYS A 6 18.57 -16.90 -20.79
C LYS A 6 17.79 -15.98 -19.85
N PRO A 7 17.57 -16.38 -18.58
CA PRO A 7 16.85 -15.53 -17.64
C PRO A 7 17.57 -14.19 -17.51
N LEU A 8 16.81 -13.11 -17.71
CA LEU A 8 17.30 -11.75 -17.60
C LEU A 8 17.84 -11.49 -16.18
N ASP A 9 18.95 -10.76 -16.09
CA ASP A 9 19.49 -10.27 -14.81
C ASP A 9 18.37 -9.59 -13.99
N PRO A 10 18.29 -9.82 -12.66
CA PRO A 10 17.20 -9.32 -11.82
C PRO A 10 16.95 -7.82 -11.97
N ARG A 11 17.99 -6.99 -12.11
CA ARG A 11 17.85 -5.54 -12.27
C ARG A 11 17.25 -5.18 -13.62
N THR A 12 17.60 -5.95 -14.65
CA THR A 12 17.05 -5.80 -16.00
C THR A 12 15.58 -6.20 -16.03
N THR A 13 15.25 -7.30 -15.35
CA THR A 13 13.87 -7.79 -15.19
C THR A 13 13.00 -6.78 -14.43
N GLU A 14 13.46 -6.26 -13.29
CA GLU A 14 12.75 -5.23 -12.51
C GLU A 14 12.49 -3.96 -13.33
N LYS A 15 13.51 -3.46 -14.04
CA LYS A 15 13.35 -2.29 -14.92
C LYS A 15 12.35 -2.54 -16.02
N ARG A 16 12.37 -3.73 -16.63
CA ARG A 16 11.45 -4.12 -17.70
C ARG A 16 10.01 -4.22 -17.17
N ILE A 17 9.81 -4.86 -16.03
CA ILE A 17 8.49 -4.94 -15.36
C ILE A 17 7.97 -3.55 -15.00
N ALA A 18 8.80 -2.69 -14.40
CA ALA A 18 8.40 -1.32 -14.06
C ALA A 18 8.04 -0.49 -15.30
N THR A 19 8.73 -0.73 -16.42
CA THR A 19 8.44 -0.06 -17.70
C THR A 19 7.12 -0.56 -18.30
N LEU A 20 6.89 -1.87 -18.31
CA LEU A 20 5.69 -2.47 -18.90
C LEU A 20 4.43 -2.22 -18.06
N THR A 21 4.54 -2.30 -16.73
CA THR A 21 3.40 -2.20 -15.82
C THR A 21 3.15 -0.78 -15.33
N GLY A 22 4.13 0.12 -15.49
CA GLY A 22 4.15 1.43 -14.85
C GLY A 22 4.34 1.39 -13.32
N VAL A 23 4.32 0.20 -12.70
CA VAL A 23 4.41 0.04 -11.24
C VAL A 23 5.80 0.44 -10.80
N ARG A 24 5.86 1.52 -10.01
CA ARG A 24 7.09 2.01 -9.39
C ARG A 24 6.91 2.04 -7.88
N GLU A 25 7.85 1.43 -7.19
CA GLU A 25 7.98 1.60 -5.75
C GLU A 25 8.47 3.00 -5.42
N VAL A 26 7.98 3.54 -4.30
CA VAL A 26 8.52 4.71 -3.64
C VAL A 26 9.28 4.23 -2.42
N ARG A 27 10.52 4.69 -2.26
CA ARG A 27 11.33 4.35 -1.09
C ARG A 27 11.28 5.48 -0.08
N TYR A 28 11.01 5.13 1.17
CA TYR A 28 11.02 6.07 2.27
C TYR A 28 12.07 5.64 3.30
N ASP A 29 12.80 6.62 3.82
CA ASP A 29 13.71 6.38 4.93
C ASP A 29 12.92 5.99 6.19
N CYS A 30 13.45 5.06 6.97
CA CYS A 30 12.91 4.69 8.27
C CYS A 30 14.02 4.47 9.29
N CYS A 31 13.64 4.46 10.56
CA CYS A 31 14.54 4.02 11.60
C CYS A 31 14.87 2.52 11.39
N VAL A 32 16.15 2.14 11.55
CA VAL A 32 16.59 0.74 11.40
C VAL A 32 15.87 -0.22 12.35
N ASN A 33 15.43 0.28 13.51
CA ASN A 33 14.65 -0.48 14.49
C ASN A 33 13.14 -0.48 14.21
N GLY A 34 12.70 0.09 13.07
CA GLY A 34 11.29 0.17 12.69
C GLY A 34 10.43 1.13 13.53
N CYS A 35 11.05 1.96 14.37
CA CYS A 35 10.31 2.83 15.30
C CYS A 35 9.43 3.86 14.59
N ILE A 36 9.94 4.47 13.51
CA ILE A 36 9.26 5.52 12.76
C ILE A 36 9.60 5.44 11.27
N SER A 37 8.70 5.98 10.44
CA SER A 37 8.96 6.33 9.05
C SER A 37 9.23 7.83 8.96
N TYR A 38 10.32 8.23 8.31
CA TYR A 38 10.65 9.64 8.06
C TYR A 38 9.80 10.23 6.92
N SER A 39 8.92 9.44 6.30
CA SER A 39 7.89 9.92 5.36
C SER A 39 6.77 10.72 6.03
N LEU A 40 6.60 10.59 7.34
CA LEU A 40 5.58 11.33 8.08
C LEU A 40 6.04 12.78 8.26
N PRO A 41 5.19 13.80 7.97
CA PRO A 41 5.60 15.21 8.06
C PRO A 41 6.24 15.60 9.38
N LYS A 42 5.75 15.04 10.50
CA LYS A 42 6.30 15.25 11.85
C LYS A 42 7.77 14.85 12.01
N TYR A 43 8.27 13.93 11.18
CA TYR A 43 9.61 13.37 11.28
C TYR A 43 10.49 13.70 10.07
N ALA A 44 9.98 14.42 9.07
CA ALA A 44 10.63 14.59 7.77
C ALA A 44 12.05 15.18 7.86
N ASP A 45 12.25 16.14 8.75
CA ASP A 45 13.52 16.87 8.91
C ASP A 45 14.41 16.31 10.03
N LEU A 46 13.99 15.23 10.69
CA LEU A 46 14.79 14.63 11.76
C LEU A 46 15.99 13.87 11.20
N LEU A 47 17.14 14.10 11.81
CA LEU A 47 18.39 13.40 11.54
C LEU A 47 18.60 12.20 12.45
N ASP A 48 17.84 12.10 13.54
CA ASP A 48 17.91 11.03 14.53
C ASP A 48 16.51 10.58 14.93
N CYS A 49 16.37 9.31 15.31
CA CYS A 49 15.10 8.77 15.78
C CYS A 49 14.65 9.52 17.05
N PRO A 50 13.43 10.09 17.10
CA PRO A 50 13.00 10.89 18.24
C PRO A 50 12.73 10.04 19.49
N ILE A 51 12.58 8.72 19.34
CA ILE A 51 12.30 7.80 20.44
C ILE A 51 13.48 7.72 21.40
N ASN A 52 13.23 8.01 22.69
CA ASN A 52 14.25 8.10 23.75
C ASN A 52 15.10 6.84 23.93
N THR A 53 14.51 5.66 23.72
CA THR A 53 15.22 4.38 23.82
C THR A 53 15.98 4.00 22.55
N CYS A 54 15.84 4.75 21.46
CA CYS A 54 16.46 4.43 20.18
C CYS A 54 17.54 5.44 19.79
N LYS A 55 17.18 6.73 19.63
CA LYS A 55 18.06 7.84 19.20
C LYS A 55 19.01 7.51 18.03
N HIS A 56 18.67 6.53 17.21
CA HIS A 56 19.56 6.05 16.15
C HIS A 56 19.62 7.08 15.02
N PRO A 57 20.82 7.39 14.50
CA PRO A 57 20.96 8.30 13.37
C PRO A 57 20.23 7.78 12.14
N ARG A 58 19.63 8.70 11.37
CA ARG A 58 18.94 8.39 10.12
C ARG A 58 19.94 8.01 9.04
N TYR A 59 21.07 8.70 8.96
CA TYR A 59 22.05 8.56 7.89
C TYR A 59 23.39 8.00 8.38
N ARG A 60 24.02 7.18 7.54
CA ARG A 60 25.42 6.77 7.64
C ARG A 60 26.20 7.35 6.46
N THR A 61 27.50 7.55 6.64
CA THR A 61 28.39 7.87 5.53
C THR A 61 28.94 6.59 4.94
N THR A 62 28.73 6.36 3.64
CA THR A 62 29.28 5.23 2.89
C THR A 62 29.92 5.78 1.62
N ASN A 63 31.21 5.54 1.41
CA ASN A 63 31.98 6.05 0.27
C ASN A 63 31.83 7.58 0.07
N GLY A 64 31.86 8.35 1.17
CA GLY A 64 31.73 9.80 1.16
C GLY A 64 30.31 10.32 0.87
N ARG A 65 29.31 9.44 0.75
CA ARG A 65 27.90 9.82 0.54
C ARG A 65 27.07 9.48 1.77
N GLN A 66 26.13 10.38 2.12
CA GLN A 66 25.13 10.07 3.12
C GLN A 66 24.08 9.13 2.56
N GLU A 67 23.86 8.01 3.25
CA GLU A 67 22.83 7.02 2.94
C GLU A 67 21.98 6.75 4.18
N ALA A 68 20.67 6.64 4.03
CA ALA A 68 19.81 6.24 5.14
C ALA A 68 20.18 4.83 5.64
N TYR A 69 20.18 4.63 6.96
CA TYR A 69 20.47 3.32 7.56
C TYR A 69 19.47 2.24 7.13
N ALA A 70 18.20 2.62 6.99
CA ALA A 70 17.14 1.73 6.51
C ALA A 70 16.14 2.49 5.65
N ARG A 71 15.54 1.78 4.70
CA ARG A 71 14.45 2.26 3.86
C ARG A 71 13.39 1.17 3.75
N HIS A 72 12.13 1.58 3.63
CA HIS A 72 11.05 0.68 3.22
C HIS A 72 10.51 1.09 1.85
N SER A 73 9.99 0.10 1.13
CA SER A 73 9.36 0.28 -0.17
C SER A 73 7.85 0.33 -0.02
N TYR A 74 7.22 1.31 -0.66
CA TYR A 74 5.79 1.47 -0.74
C TYR A 74 5.36 1.53 -2.21
N ILE A 75 4.41 0.67 -2.59
CA ILE A 75 3.77 0.79 -3.91
C ILE A 75 2.52 1.68 -3.72
N PRO A 76 2.44 2.85 -4.37
CA PRO A 76 1.31 3.74 -4.22
C PRO A 76 -0.02 3.06 -4.52
N VAL A 77 -0.95 3.15 -3.57
CA VAL A 77 -2.31 2.62 -3.73
C VAL A 77 -2.97 3.23 -4.96
N THR A 78 -2.76 4.53 -5.20
CA THR A 78 -3.22 5.24 -6.40
C THR A 78 -2.79 4.55 -7.70
N HIS A 79 -1.57 4.02 -7.76
CA HIS A 79 -1.09 3.31 -8.95
C HIS A 79 -1.87 2.02 -9.17
N ARG A 80 -2.08 1.24 -8.09
CA ARG A 80 -2.88 0.00 -8.15
C ARG A 80 -4.31 0.29 -8.58
N LEU A 81 -4.93 1.33 -8.04
CA LEU A 81 -6.27 1.77 -8.43
C LEU A 81 -6.34 2.11 -9.92
N ARG A 82 -5.40 2.92 -10.44
CA ARG A 82 -5.34 3.26 -11.87
C ARG A 82 -5.26 2.03 -12.76
N LEU A 83 -4.44 1.04 -12.40
CA LEU A 83 -4.33 -0.21 -13.15
C LEU A 83 -5.64 -1.01 -13.13
N MET A 84 -6.32 -1.08 -12.00
CA MET A 84 -7.61 -1.78 -11.91
C MET A 84 -8.68 -1.11 -12.77
N TYR A 85 -8.73 0.23 -12.78
CA TYR A 85 -9.66 0.99 -13.63
C TYR A 85 -9.28 1.00 -15.11
N ALA A 86 -8.01 0.81 -15.46
CA ALA A 86 -7.57 0.69 -16.86
C ALA A 86 -8.05 -0.62 -17.51
N ASN A 87 -8.29 -1.68 -16.72
CA ASN A 87 -8.86 -2.91 -17.21
C ASN A 87 -10.40 -2.81 -17.26
N LYS A 88 -10.98 -2.98 -18.46
CA LYS A 88 -12.43 -2.81 -18.69
C LYS A 88 -13.31 -3.72 -17.82
N GLU A 89 -12.92 -4.97 -17.63
CA GLU A 89 -13.72 -5.94 -16.87
C GLU A 89 -13.64 -5.64 -15.37
N ARG A 90 -12.44 -5.37 -14.85
CA ARG A 90 -12.25 -4.98 -13.45
C ARG A 90 -12.89 -3.65 -13.12
N ALA A 91 -12.79 -2.65 -14.00
CA ALA A 91 -13.47 -1.37 -13.82
C ALA A 91 -15.00 -1.55 -13.69
N LYS A 92 -15.61 -2.37 -14.56
CA LYS A 92 -17.04 -2.68 -14.48
C LYS A 92 -17.42 -3.31 -13.15
N GLU A 93 -16.62 -4.25 -12.68
CA GLU A 93 -16.83 -4.90 -11.39
C GLU A 93 -16.74 -3.89 -10.25
N MET A 94 -15.68 -3.08 -10.20
CA MET A 94 -15.48 -2.06 -9.16
C MET A 94 -16.64 -1.05 -9.10
N MET A 95 -17.16 -0.62 -10.25
CA MET A 95 -18.26 0.34 -10.33
C MET A 95 -19.63 -0.27 -9.96
N ALA A 96 -19.83 -1.57 -10.22
CA ALA A 96 -21.12 -2.23 -9.98
C ALA A 96 -21.20 -2.99 -8.65
N TYR A 97 -20.06 -3.24 -7.98
CA TYR A 97 -20.01 -4.10 -6.80
C TYR A 97 -20.92 -3.64 -5.66
N ARG A 98 -20.87 -2.35 -5.30
CA ARG A 98 -21.74 -1.79 -4.25
C ARG A 98 -23.23 -1.94 -4.57
N TYR A 99 -23.60 -1.79 -5.84
CA TYR A 99 -24.99 -2.01 -6.27
C TYR A 99 -25.39 -3.48 -6.09
N LYS A 100 -24.52 -4.43 -6.44
CA LYS A 100 -24.78 -5.86 -6.20
C LYS A 100 -25.03 -6.18 -4.72
N CYS A 101 -24.22 -5.61 -3.82
CA CYS A 101 -24.42 -5.77 -2.37
C CYS A 101 -25.74 -5.16 -1.86
N SER A 102 -26.35 -4.23 -2.60
CA SER A 102 -27.63 -3.63 -2.18
C SER A 102 -28.77 -4.65 -2.23
N ASN A 103 -28.73 -5.61 -3.17
CA ASN A 103 -29.70 -6.70 -3.21
C ASN A 103 -29.57 -7.62 -1.99
N ASP A 104 -28.34 -7.91 -1.54
CA ASP A 104 -28.09 -8.74 -0.36
C ASP A 104 -28.63 -8.06 0.92
N ARG A 105 -28.46 -6.73 1.01
CA ARG A 105 -28.99 -5.92 2.12
C ARG A 105 -30.52 -6.03 2.23
N ASN A 106 -31.23 -6.00 1.09
CA ASN A 106 -32.69 -6.14 1.06
C ASN A 106 -33.16 -7.53 1.51
N ASN A 107 -32.34 -8.55 1.30
CA ASN A 107 -32.58 -9.93 1.75
C ASN A 107 -32.04 -10.21 3.16
N ASN A 108 -31.71 -9.17 3.94
CA ASN A 108 -31.14 -9.24 5.28
C ASN A 108 -29.88 -10.14 5.38
N THR A 109 -29.12 -10.22 4.30
CA THR A 109 -27.90 -11.02 4.20
C THR A 109 -26.68 -10.12 4.38
N ARG A 110 -25.80 -10.46 5.33
CA ARG A 110 -24.52 -9.77 5.53
C ARG A 110 -23.44 -10.46 4.70
N SER A 111 -23.19 -9.95 3.49
CA SER A 111 -22.20 -10.52 2.57
C SER A 111 -20.83 -9.83 2.63
N ASP A 112 -20.82 -8.51 2.86
CA ASP A 112 -19.58 -7.71 2.87
C ASP A 112 -19.78 -6.35 3.61
N PHE A 113 -18.73 -5.51 3.65
CA PHE A 113 -18.71 -4.17 4.22
C PHE A 113 -19.96 -3.33 3.89
N TRP A 114 -20.38 -3.30 2.62
CA TRP A 114 -21.52 -2.51 2.14
C TRP A 114 -22.88 -2.95 2.72
N THR A 115 -22.95 -4.13 3.32
CA THR A 115 -24.15 -4.64 4.02
C THR A 115 -24.03 -4.54 5.54
N GLY A 116 -22.89 -4.06 6.04
CA GLY A 116 -22.57 -3.99 7.46
C GLY A 116 -23.24 -2.82 8.18
N GLU A 117 -23.32 -2.95 9.50
CA GLU A 117 -23.80 -1.87 10.40
C GLU A 117 -22.90 -0.63 10.31
N LEU A 118 -21.58 -0.82 10.28
CA LEU A 118 -20.62 0.27 10.16
C LEU A 118 -20.87 1.11 8.91
N TYR A 119 -21.08 0.47 7.75
CA TYR A 119 -21.41 1.19 6.52
C TYR A 119 -22.72 1.97 6.68
N SER A 120 -23.76 1.36 7.26
CA SER A 120 -25.06 2.02 7.49
C SER A 120 -24.92 3.28 8.34
N ASP A 121 -24.04 3.27 9.34
CA ASP A 121 -23.79 4.44 10.19
C ASP A 121 -22.93 5.51 9.51
N LEU A 122 -21.99 5.12 8.64
CA LEU A 122 -21.21 6.06 7.84
C LEU A 122 -22.06 6.73 6.75
N GLU A 123 -22.97 5.99 6.13
CA GLU A 123 -23.94 6.49 5.16
C GLU A 123 -24.86 7.56 5.78
N LYS A 124 -25.37 7.32 7.00
CA LYS A 124 -26.16 8.33 7.76
C LYS A 124 -25.37 9.61 8.06
N LYS A 125 -24.03 9.54 8.11
CA LYS A 125 -23.14 10.69 8.30
C LYS A 125 -22.81 11.42 6.98
N GLY A 126 -23.42 11.02 5.86
CA GLY A 126 -23.20 11.62 4.55
C GLY A 126 -21.93 11.13 3.84
N LEU A 127 -21.33 10.03 4.30
CA LEU A 127 -20.19 9.42 3.61
C LEU A 127 -20.68 8.46 2.52
N PHE A 128 -19.83 8.28 1.51
CA PHE A 128 -20.11 7.46 0.33
C PHE A 128 -21.31 7.94 -0.53
N PRO A 129 -21.44 9.25 -0.85
CA PRO A 129 -22.57 9.79 -1.61
C PRO A 129 -22.70 9.22 -3.03
N CYS A 130 -21.60 8.78 -3.65
CA CYS A 130 -21.57 8.29 -5.01
C CYS A 130 -21.47 6.76 -5.03
N ILE A 131 -22.20 6.10 -5.93
CA ILE A 131 -22.17 4.63 -6.04
C ILE A 131 -20.77 4.08 -6.38
N THR A 132 -19.91 4.91 -6.98
CA THR A 132 -18.53 4.61 -7.33
C THR A 132 -17.53 4.83 -6.19
N ASP A 133 -17.99 5.28 -5.02
CA ASP A 133 -17.10 5.49 -3.89
C ASP A 133 -16.50 4.18 -3.39
N MET A 134 -15.25 4.24 -2.96
CA MET A 134 -14.49 3.09 -2.53
C MET A 134 -14.22 3.17 -1.03
N ALA A 135 -14.40 2.06 -0.34
CA ALA A 135 -13.93 1.89 1.03
C ALA A 135 -12.59 1.14 1.01
N LEU A 136 -11.59 1.66 1.72
CA LEU A 136 -10.31 0.99 1.92
C LEU A 136 -10.22 0.54 3.38
N ALA A 137 -10.26 -0.77 3.61
CA ALA A 137 -10.00 -1.34 4.92
C ALA A 137 -8.49 -1.54 5.08
N LEU A 138 -7.91 -0.86 6.06
CA LEU A 138 -6.52 -1.03 6.46
C LEU A 138 -6.50 -1.87 7.74
N SER A 139 -5.99 -3.09 7.65
CA SER A 139 -5.75 -3.94 8.81
C SER A 139 -4.25 -4.14 8.95
N SER A 140 -3.71 -3.89 10.14
CA SER A 140 -2.35 -4.24 10.50
C SER A 140 -2.40 -5.48 11.39
N ASP A 141 -2.01 -6.62 10.85
CA ASP A 141 -1.81 -7.81 11.66
C ASP A 141 -0.41 -7.77 12.29
N GLY A 142 -0.35 -7.94 13.61
CA GLY A 142 0.85 -7.83 14.42
C GLY A 142 1.48 -9.19 14.73
N VAL A 143 1.53 -10.14 13.78
CA VAL A 143 2.17 -11.43 14.07
C VAL A 143 3.67 -11.35 13.81
N LYS A 144 4.43 -11.21 14.90
CA LYS A 144 5.88 -11.48 14.92
C LYS A 144 6.06 -13.00 14.93
N VAL A 145 6.03 -13.64 13.76
CA VAL A 145 6.04 -15.13 13.66
C VAL A 145 7.37 -15.72 14.18
N PHE A 146 8.48 -14.98 14.15
CA PHE A 146 9.76 -15.44 14.69
C PHE A 146 10.53 -14.30 15.39
N LYS A 147 11.23 -14.62 16.48
CA LYS A 147 12.28 -13.76 17.02
C LYS A 147 13.49 -13.85 16.09
N THR A 148 13.90 -12.73 15.50
CA THR A 148 15.22 -12.61 14.86
C THR A 148 16.26 -12.70 15.98
N ARG A 149 17.17 -13.68 15.85
CA ARG A 149 18.31 -13.90 16.76
C ARG A 149 19.31 -12.74 16.67
#